data_AF-A0A409YTY5-F1
#
_entry.id   AF-A0A409YTY5-F1
#
_cell.length_a   1.000
_cell.length_b   1.000
_cell.length_c   1.000
_cell.angle_alpha   90.00
_cell.angle_beta   90.00
_cell.angle_gamma   90.00
#
_symmetry.space_group_name_H-M   'P 1'
#
loop_
_entity.id
_entity.type
_entity.pdbx_description
1 polymer ?
#
loop_
_entity_poly.entity_id
_entity_poly.type
_entity_poly.pdbx_seq_one_letter_code
_entity_poly.pdbx_strand_id
1 'polypeptide(L)'
;MCVNGCGVDWILSFPVIHSSYISVTNGTKTGYKASTLMSGGGSLVLQGHGDVHGPGGQDIIMDNGTPVLVYHYYNAAGTNVLGINKLDFSSGWPVVV
;
A
#
# COMPACT_ATOMS: atom_id res chain seq x y z
N MET A 1 -2.57 4.93 11.28
CA MET A 1 -3.13 6.28 11.49
C MET A 1 -4.37 6.47 10.61
N CYS A 2 -5.52 6.82 11.20
CA CYS A 2 -6.83 6.77 10.53
C CYS A 2 -7.04 7.90 9.51
N VAL A 3 -7.08 7.53 8.24
CA VAL A 3 -7.64 8.34 7.16
C VAL A 3 -9.15 8.05 7.05
N ASN A 4 -9.95 8.84 7.77
CA ASN A 4 -11.43 8.87 7.78
C ASN A 4 -12.18 7.87 8.70
N GLY A 5 -12.31 8.24 9.98
CA GLY A 5 -13.58 8.10 10.72
C GLY A 5 -14.12 6.73 11.13
N CYS A 6 -13.49 5.61 10.78
CA CYS A 6 -13.99 4.26 11.11
C CYS A 6 -12.89 3.41 11.75
N GLY A 7 -13.22 2.74 12.86
CA GLY A 7 -12.30 1.91 13.63
C GLY A 7 -11.63 0.80 12.82
N VAL A 8 -10.41 0.50 13.25
CA VAL A 8 -9.33 -0.36 12.73
C VAL A 8 -8.40 0.29 11.71
N ASP A 9 -7.10 0.12 11.96
CA ASP A 9 -6.01 0.65 11.14
C ASP A 9 -5.88 -0.25 9.90
N TRP A 10 -6.16 0.28 8.70
CA TRP A 10 -6.48 -0.53 7.50
C TRP A 10 -5.30 -0.88 6.60
N ILE A 11 -4.07 -0.50 6.96
CA ILE A 11 -2.86 -0.80 6.18
C ILE A 11 -1.85 -1.45 7.11
N LEU A 12 -1.71 -2.77 6.96
CA LEU A 12 -0.69 -3.54 7.68
C LEU A 12 0.31 -4.09 6.67
N SER A 13 1.59 -3.96 7.01
CA SER A 13 2.70 -4.60 6.31
C SER A 13 2.69 -6.11 6.59
N PHE A 14 2.77 -6.95 5.56
CA PHE A 14 3.08 -8.37 5.71
C PHE A 14 4.56 -8.63 5.36
N PRO A 15 5.21 -9.60 6.02
CA PRO A 15 6.63 -9.86 5.84
C PRO A 15 6.95 -10.52 4.50
N VAL A 16 8.15 -10.18 4.04
CA VAL A 16 8.84 -10.58 2.81
C VAL A 16 8.82 -12.09 2.60
N ILE A 17 8.03 -12.56 1.63
CA ILE A 17 8.32 -13.78 0.87
C ILE A 17 7.77 -13.62 -0.55
N HIS A 18 8.67 -13.19 -1.43
CA HIS A 18 8.57 -13.15 -2.90
C HIS A 18 7.70 -12.05 -3.52
N SER A 19 8.41 -11.12 -4.18
CA SER A 19 7.92 -9.94 -4.90
C SER A 19 7.30 -8.89 -3.97
N SER A 20 8.08 -7.88 -3.59
CA SER A 20 7.67 -6.88 -2.61
C SER A 20 6.66 -5.90 -3.22
N TYR A 21 5.45 -5.90 -2.65
CA TYR A 21 4.37 -5.02 -3.03
C TYR A 21 3.66 -4.48 -1.78
N ILE A 22 3.05 -3.32 -1.91
CA ILE A 22 2.17 -2.74 -0.90
C ILE A 22 0.75 -3.24 -1.18
N SER A 23 0.05 -3.72 -0.15
CA SER A 23 -1.32 -4.19 -0.24
C SER A 23 -2.21 -3.65 0.87
N VAL A 24 -3.52 -3.60 0.62
CA VAL A 24 -4.54 -3.27 1.62
C VAL A 24 -5.20 -4.54 2.11
N THR A 25 -5.40 -4.59 3.42
CA THR A 25 -5.52 -5.86 4.11
C THR A 25 -6.91 -6.12 4.66
N ASN A 26 -7.72 -5.12 5.01
CA ASN A 26 -9.04 -5.39 5.57
C ASN A 26 -10.14 -4.64 4.80
N GLY A 27 -10.60 -5.26 3.71
CA GLY A 27 -11.76 -4.80 2.96
C GLY A 27 -12.10 -5.77 1.84
N THR A 28 -13.38 -6.01 1.61
CA THR A 28 -13.82 -6.75 0.42
C THR A 28 -13.91 -5.75 -0.72
N LYS A 29 -12.95 -5.79 -1.66
CA LYS A 29 -13.13 -5.04 -2.92
C LYS A 29 -14.30 -5.69 -3.66
N THR A 30 -15.38 -4.96 -3.84
CA THR A 30 -16.55 -5.44 -4.60
C THR A 30 -16.07 -5.91 -5.97
N GLY A 31 -16.23 -7.21 -6.24
CA GLY A 31 -15.76 -7.86 -7.48
C GLY A 31 -14.47 -8.69 -7.39
N TYR A 32 -13.80 -8.75 -6.24
CA TYR A 32 -12.60 -9.59 -6.03
C TYR A 32 -12.88 -10.67 -4.98
N LYS A 33 -12.53 -11.93 -5.30
CA LYS A 33 -12.54 -13.04 -4.32
C LYS A 33 -11.39 -12.84 -3.33
N ALA A 34 -11.61 -12.01 -2.32
CA ALA A 34 -10.63 -11.82 -1.25
C ALA A 34 -10.66 -13.03 -0.31
N SER A 35 -9.58 -13.80 -0.26
CA SER A 35 -9.24 -14.61 0.92
C SER A 35 -9.12 -13.68 2.12
N THR A 36 -9.39 -14.20 3.32
CA THR A 36 -9.12 -13.44 4.54
C THR A 36 -7.61 -13.18 4.65
N LEU A 37 -7.22 -12.17 5.43
CA LEU A 37 -5.79 -11.94 5.69
C LEU A 37 -5.05 -13.12 6.27
N MET A 38 -5.73 -13.85 7.15
CA MET A 38 -5.21 -15.07 7.76
C MET A 38 -5.01 -16.21 6.76
N SER A 39 -5.53 -16.06 5.53
CA SER A 39 -5.36 -17.01 4.42
C SER A 39 -4.61 -16.40 3.23
N GLY A 40 -3.79 -15.38 3.46
CA GLY A 40 -2.93 -14.78 2.43
C GLY A 40 -3.67 -13.86 1.46
N GLY A 41 -4.83 -13.34 1.84
CA GLY A 41 -5.54 -12.32 1.08
C GLY A 41 -4.90 -10.94 1.16
N GLY A 42 -5.25 -10.08 0.20
CA GLY A 42 -4.78 -8.70 0.11
C GLY A 42 -4.96 -8.17 -1.31
N SER A 43 -5.27 -6.89 -1.46
CA SER A 43 -5.33 -6.25 -2.79
C SER A 43 -4.08 -5.45 -3.05
N LEU A 44 -3.45 -5.66 -4.20
CA LEU A 44 -2.26 -4.92 -4.63
C LEU A 44 -2.55 -3.42 -4.78
N VAL A 45 -1.72 -2.58 -4.16
CA VAL A 45 -1.72 -1.11 -4.26
C VAL A 45 -0.55 -0.62 -5.09
N LEU A 46 0.67 -1.11 -4.80
CA LEU A 46 1.88 -0.73 -5.53
C LEU A 46 2.81 -1.94 -5.68
N GLN A 47 3.13 -2.28 -6.92
CA GLN A 47 4.18 -3.25 -7.27
C GLN A 47 5.43 -2.49 -7.72
N GLY A 48 6.60 -3.13 -7.63
CA GLY A 48 7.80 -2.60 -8.26
C GLY A 48 7.62 -2.36 -9.77
N HIS A 49 8.23 -1.29 -10.27
CA HIS A 49 8.15 -0.85 -11.66
C HIS A 49 9.40 -0.02 -12.02
N GLY A 50 9.91 -0.09 -13.26
CA GLY A 50 11.13 0.63 -13.63
C GLY A 50 12.26 0.39 -12.62
N ASP A 51 12.86 1.48 -12.12
CA ASP A 51 13.91 1.45 -11.09
C ASP A 51 13.39 1.32 -9.65
N VAL A 52 12.08 1.13 -9.44
CA VAL A 52 11.49 0.94 -8.11
C VAL A 52 11.39 -0.55 -7.83
N HIS A 53 12.34 -1.06 -7.06
CA HIS A 53 12.37 -2.47 -6.67
C HIS A 53 11.93 -2.65 -5.23
N GLY A 54 10.98 -3.56 -5.05
CA GLY A 54 10.51 -3.99 -3.75
C GLY A 54 9.98 -2.91 -2.83
N PRO A 55 9.00 -2.09 -3.26
CA PRO A 55 8.36 -1.12 -2.38
C PRO A 55 7.76 -1.78 -1.13
N GLY A 56 7.97 -1.17 0.04
CA GLY A 56 7.45 -1.67 1.32
C GLY A 56 7.75 -0.74 2.50
N GLY A 57 7.44 -1.20 3.72
CA GLY A 57 7.64 -0.43 4.96
C GLY A 57 6.89 0.90 4.95
N GLN A 58 5.66 0.86 4.44
CA GLN A 58 4.87 2.04 4.14
C GLN A 58 4.13 2.61 5.34
N ASP A 59 3.78 3.88 5.23
CA ASP A 59 2.83 4.61 6.08
C ASP A 59 1.94 5.51 5.21
N ILE A 60 0.79 5.94 5.74
CA ILE A 60 -0.05 6.96 5.09
C ILE A 60 -0.13 8.20 5.97
N ILE A 61 0.23 9.33 5.42
CA ILE A 61 0.06 10.65 6.06
C ILE A 61 -0.99 11.48 5.33
N MET A 62 -1.55 12.47 6.04
CA MET A 62 -2.43 13.47 5.44
C MET A 62 -1.66 14.75 5.18
N ASP A 63 -1.47 15.09 3.91
CA ASP A 63 -0.90 16.37 3.48
C ASP A 63 -2.03 17.29 2.99
N ASN A 64 -2.38 18.29 3.80
CA ASN A 64 -3.46 19.25 3.50
C ASN A 64 -4.78 18.60 3.05
N GLY A 65 -5.17 17.50 3.71
CA GLY A 65 -6.39 16.76 3.38
C GLY A 65 -6.23 15.73 2.25
N THR A 66 -5.05 15.62 1.64
CA THR A 66 -4.74 14.59 0.64
C THR A 66 -4.00 13.42 1.29
N PRO A 67 -4.50 12.18 1.17
CA PRO A 67 -3.76 11.00 1.61
C PRO A 67 -2.50 10.78 0.75
N VAL A 68 -1.37 10.58 1.40
CA VAL A 68 -0.06 10.35 0.76
C VAL A 68 0.54 9.05 1.28
N LEU A 69 0.91 8.17 0.35
CA LEU A 69 1.66 6.95 0.62
C LEU A 69 3.15 7.27 0.71
N VAL A 70 3.74 6.97 1.85
CA VAL A 70 5.19 7.08 2.09
C VAL A 70 5.74 5.68 2.26
N TYR A 71 6.82 5.32 1.56
CA TYR A 71 7.38 3.96 1.58
C TYR A 71 8.87 3.96 1.26
N HIS A 72 9.57 2.86 1.55
CA HIS A 72 10.93 2.65 1.05
C HIS A 72 10.91 1.73 -0.17
N TYR A 73 11.90 1.88 -1.04
CA TYR A 73 12.19 0.95 -2.12
C TYR A 73 13.71 0.88 -2.37
N TYR A 74 14.15 -0.06 -3.19
CA TYR A 74 15.52 -0.15 -3.66
C TYR A 74 15.61 0.32 -5.11
N ASN A 75 16.52 1.24 -5.42
CA ASN A 75 16.77 1.63 -6.82
C ASN A 75 17.55 0.55 -7.59
N ALA A 76 17.79 0.74 -8.88
CA ALA A 76 18.55 -0.21 -9.71
C ALA A 76 19.98 -0.51 -9.18
N ALA A 77 20.55 0.38 -8.38
CA ALA A 77 21.84 0.21 -7.72
C ALA A 77 21.74 -0.47 -6.33
N GLY A 78 20.54 -0.88 -5.91
CA GLY A 78 20.30 -1.47 -4.59
C GLY A 78 20.31 -0.47 -3.43
N THR A 79 20.27 0.84 -3.70
CA THR A 79 20.22 1.87 -2.65
C THR A 79 18.81 1.99 -2.10
N ASN A 80 18.66 2.11 -0.78
CA ASN A 80 17.37 2.38 -0.14
C ASN A 80 16.95 3.83 -0.40
N VAL A 81 15.74 4.03 -0.93
CA VAL A 81 15.22 5.34 -1.33
C VAL A 81 13.80 5.53 -0.81
N LEU A 82 13.46 6.77 -0.46
CA LEU A 82 12.12 7.19 -0.07
C LEU A 82 11.24 7.38 -1.31
N GLY A 83 10.10 6.69 -1.33
CA GLY A 83 9.00 6.91 -2.27
C GLY A 83 7.86 7.66 -1.63
N ILE A 84 7.27 8.60 -2.36
CA ILE A 84 6.12 9.39 -1.92
C ILE A 84 5.16 9.51 -3.11
N ASN A 85 3.95 8.98 -2.97
CA ASN A 85 2.91 9.11 -3.99
C ASN A 85 1.59 9.55 -3.36
N LYS A 86 0.75 10.24 -4.13
CA LYS A 86 -0.62 10.53 -3.69
C LYS A 86 -1.47 9.27 -3.80
N LEU A 87 -2.51 9.21 -2.99
CA LEU A 87 -3.53 8.18 -3.08
C LEU A 87 -4.88 8.80 -3.40
N ASP A 88 -5.55 8.24 -4.41
CA ASP A 88 -6.96 8.49 -4.67
C ASP A 88 -7.81 7.37 -4.06
N PHE A 89 -8.86 7.75 -3.34
CA PHE A 89 -9.85 6.86 -2.73
C PHE A 89 -11.25 7.01 -3.35
N SER A 90 -11.41 7.77 -4.43
CA SER A 90 -12.69 8.01 -5.12
C SER A 90 -13.41 6.72 -5.54
N SER A 91 -12.66 5.65 -5.80
CA SER A 91 -13.17 4.32 -6.15
C SER A 91 -13.63 3.48 -4.94
N GLY A 92 -13.49 4.01 -3.72
CA GLY A 92 -13.65 3.27 -2.46
C GLY A 92 -12.42 2.41 -2.08
N TRP A 93 -11.39 2.40 -2.94
CA TRP A 93 -10.12 1.70 -2.74
C TRP A 93 -8.95 2.62 -3.04
N PRO A 94 -7.81 2.49 -2.32
CA PRO A 94 -6.63 3.30 -2.60
C PRO A 94 -6.04 2.93 -3.96
N VAL A 95 -5.76 3.97 -4.75
CA VAL A 95 -5.06 3.90 -6.03
C VAL A 95 -3.91 4.90 -5.97
N VAL A 96 -2.70 4.45 -6.33
CA VAL A 96 -1.55 5.33 -6.49
C VAL A 96 -1.75 6.21 -7.73
N VAL A 97 -1.60 7.54 -7.57
CA VAL A 97 -1.79 8.54 -8.63
C VAL A 97 -0.63 9.51 -8.75
#